data_AF-A0A915HYT4-F1
#
_entry.id   AF-A0A915HYT4-F1
#
_cell.length_a   1.000
_cell.length_b   1.000
_cell.length_c   1.000
_cell.angle_alpha   90.00
_cell.angle_beta   90.00
_cell.angle_gamma   90.00
#
_symmetry.space_group_name_H-M   'P 1'
#
loop_
_entity.id
_entity.type
_entity.pdbx_description
1 polymer ?
#
loop_
_entity_poly.entity_id
_entity_poly.type
_entity_poly.pdbx_seq_one_letter_code
_entity_poly.pdbx_strand_id
1 'polypeptide(L)'
;MDENYVQAKFISPSASIILPDYQFSLPTTSSSPDDLNELVNKLITDSDSEWKSCSFDFIVDGILLRVPLNEFMTEHNFSNEDVLTIECILKEEAPVPHCTFTHEDWVADLTLTSKFLISASYDSTVHVWSLKNKKRLSKITGHSGAVKCIALLPKTDDSTLNFVTGSQDQSIMMWSFDEKTNKTICKVVGRGHMRSVECLCSNEDGSKLASGSFDSYIKIWNTDPESSNEDCENIENANKKLKVNNEEQTAVTKAQKLNEETWRLKLLVFHVSFVKYLD
;
A
#
# COMPACT_ATOMS: atom_id res chain seq x y z
N MET A 1 10.15 53.59 -19.10
CA MET A 1 10.08 52.74 -17.90
C MET A 1 11.35 51.93 -17.95
N ASP A 2 12.25 52.12 -16.99
CA ASP A 2 13.52 51.41 -16.98
C ASP A 2 13.26 49.94 -16.71
N GLU A 3 13.63 49.08 -17.67
CA GLU A 3 13.60 47.64 -17.46
C GLU A 3 14.73 47.28 -16.51
N ASN A 4 14.38 46.81 -15.31
CA ASN A 4 15.35 46.28 -14.36
C ASN A 4 15.70 44.85 -14.76
N TYR A 5 17.00 44.55 -14.83
CA TYR A 5 17.52 43.23 -15.14
C TYR A 5 18.07 42.58 -13.88
N VAL A 6 17.91 41.25 -13.78
CA VAL A 6 18.54 40.43 -12.74
C VAL A 6 19.35 39.32 -13.39
N GLN A 7 20.44 38.90 -12.75
CA GLN A 7 21.20 37.74 -13.18
C GLN A 7 20.53 36.48 -12.65
N ALA A 8 20.25 35.52 -13.52
CA ALA A 8 19.67 34.24 -13.13
C ALA A 8 20.45 33.07 -13.69
N LYS A 9 20.55 31.99 -12.91
CA LYS A 9 21.11 30.71 -13.31
C LYS A 9 20.01 29.66 -13.23
N PHE A 10 19.78 28.95 -14.33
CA PHE A 10 18.81 27.85 -14.34
C PHE A 10 19.49 26.53 -13.98
N ILE A 11 18.88 25.76 -13.10
CA ILE A 11 19.31 24.40 -12.77
C ILE A 11 18.12 23.44 -12.85
N SER A 12 18.34 22.19 -13.21
CA SER A 12 17.31 21.16 -13.11
C SER A 12 17.78 20.03 -12.19
N PRO A 13 16.95 19.60 -11.22
CA PRO A 13 17.22 18.40 -10.43
C PRO A 13 17.15 17.12 -11.27
N SER A 14 16.46 17.15 -12.40
CA SER A 14 16.29 15.99 -13.27
C SER A 14 17.47 15.85 -14.21
N ALA A 15 18.14 14.69 -14.18
CA ALA A 15 19.25 14.38 -15.09
C ALA A 15 18.84 14.33 -16.57
N SER A 16 17.55 14.26 -16.87
CA SER A 16 17.02 14.28 -18.24
C SER A 16 17.00 15.67 -18.86
N ILE A 17 17.18 16.74 -18.09
CA ILE A 17 17.13 18.12 -18.57
C ILE A 17 18.52 18.74 -18.44
N ILE A 18 19.15 18.99 -19.58
CA ILE A 18 20.46 19.63 -19.64
C ILE A 18 20.24 21.12 -19.90
N LEU A 19 20.52 21.95 -18.89
CA LEU A 19 20.47 23.40 -19.03
C LEU A 19 21.88 23.98 -19.11
N PRO A 20 22.06 25.11 -19.81
CA PRO A 20 23.37 25.74 -19.90
C PRO A 20 23.88 26.23 -18.54
N ASP A 21 25.15 26.00 -18.24
CA ASP A 21 25.77 26.34 -16.95
C ASP A 21 26.21 27.82 -16.82
N TYR A 22 25.66 28.71 -17.65
CA TYR A 22 25.97 30.15 -17.63
C TYR A 22 24.79 30.99 -17.12
N GLN A 23 25.10 32.21 -16.67
CA GLN A 23 24.12 33.15 -16.13
C GLN A 23 23.43 33.94 -17.26
N PHE A 24 22.15 34.26 -17.07
CA PHE A 24 21.31 34.99 -17.99
C PHE A 24 20.85 36.31 -17.37
N SER A 25 20.89 37.39 -18.16
CA SER A 25 20.23 38.65 -17.81
C SER A 25 18.74 38.54 -18.12
N LEU A 26 17.89 38.48 -17.10
CA LEU A 26 16.44 38.42 -17.25
C LEU A 26 15.79 39.76 -16.93
N PRO A 27 14.86 40.26 -17.76
CA PRO A 27 14.06 41.43 -17.43
C PRO A 27 13.06 41.08 -16.32
N THR A 28 13.15 41.74 -15.17
CA THR A 28 12.35 41.43 -13.97
C THR A 28 10.85 41.65 -14.16
N THR A 29 10.45 42.58 -15.03
CA THR A 29 9.04 42.97 -15.26
C THR A 29 8.30 42.10 -16.27
N SER A 30 9.02 41.34 -17.11
CA SER A 30 8.47 40.48 -18.16
C SER A 30 8.90 39.02 -18.03
N SER A 31 9.38 38.63 -16.85
CA SER A 31 9.70 37.25 -16.51
C SER A 31 8.60 36.66 -15.63
N SER A 32 7.41 36.44 -16.21
CA SER A 32 6.38 35.62 -15.55
C SER A 32 6.76 34.13 -15.63
N PRO A 33 6.14 33.24 -14.82
CA PRO A 33 6.38 31.81 -14.92
C PRO A 33 6.15 31.25 -16.34
N ASP A 34 5.17 31.79 -17.09
CA ASP A 34 4.91 31.37 -18.47
C ASP A 34 6.03 31.82 -19.42
N ASP A 35 6.56 33.03 -19.26
CA ASP A 35 7.69 33.54 -20.05
C ASP A 35 8.98 32.74 -19.77
N LEU A 36 9.22 32.38 -18.50
CA LEU A 36 10.33 31.52 -18.11
C LEU A 36 10.17 30.11 -18.70
N ASN A 37 8.93 29.60 -18.77
CA ASN A 37 8.64 28.32 -19.40
C ASN A 37 8.97 28.33 -20.90
N GLU A 38 8.63 29.38 -21.63
CA GLU A 38 9.01 29.54 -23.04
C GLU A 38 10.53 29.63 -23.20
N LEU A 39 11.21 30.42 -22.35
CA LEU A 39 12.66 30.58 -22.38
C LEU A 39 13.39 29.27 -22.12
N VAL A 40 12.99 28.52 -21.10
CA VAL A 40 13.62 27.23 -20.77
C VAL A 40 13.39 26.20 -21.87
N ASN A 41 12.19 26.11 -22.45
CA ASN A 41 11.96 25.22 -23.60
C ASN A 41 12.84 25.59 -24.80
N LYS A 42 13.05 26.88 -25.05
CA LYS A 42 13.95 27.34 -26.12
C LYS A 42 15.40 26.96 -25.84
N LEU A 43 15.90 27.17 -24.62
CA LEU A 43 17.26 26.79 -24.22
C LEU A 43 17.51 25.29 -24.40
N ILE A 44 16.52 24.46 -24.06
CA ILE A 44 16.65 23.00 -24.23
C ILE A 44 16.60 22.64 -25.71
N THR A 45 15.69 23.23 -26.50
CA THR A 45 15.58 22.97 -27.95
C THR A 45 16.86 23.34 -28.71
N ASP A 46 17.56 24.39 -28.29
CA ASP A 46 18.85 24.78 -28.87
C ASP A 46 19.96 23.75 -28.58
N SER A 47 19.81 22.96 -27.51
CA SER A 47 20.75 21.90 -27.11
C SER A 47 20.37 20.50 -27.59
N ASP A 48 19.07 20.23 -27.75
CA ASP A 48 18.50 18.93 -28.15
C ASP A 48 17.37 19.14 -29.17
N SER A 49 17.67 18.81 -30.43
CA SER A 49 16.75 18.99 -31.55
C SER A 49 15.51 18.07 -31.52
N GLU A 50 15.50 17.02 -30.68
CA GLU A 50 14.37 16.12 -30.52
C GLU A 50 13.43 16.51 -29.36
N TRP A 51 13.71 17.62 -28.67
CA TRP A 51 12.95 18.05 -27.51
C TRP A 51 11.49 18.38 -27.85
N LYS A 52 10.57 17.84 -27.04
CA LYS A 52 9.15 18.20 -27.07
C LYS A 52 8.89 19.23 -25.97
N SER A 53 8.23 20.34 -26.31
CA SER A 53 7.92 21.37 -25.33
C SER A 53 7.13 20.80 -24.12
N CYS A 54 7.60 21.13 -22.92
CA CYS A 54 7.05 20.70 -21.65
C CYS A 54 6.62 21.91 -20.80
N SER A 55 5.81 21.67 -19.78
CA SER A 55 5.52 22.68 -18.76
C SER A 55 6.45 22.49 -17.57
N PHE A 56 6.94 23.59 -17.01
CA PHE A 56 7.80 23.63 -15.84
C PHE A 56 7.16 24.43 -14.71
N ASP A 57 7.43 24.01 -13.49
CA ASP A 57 7.28 24.83 -12.29
C ASP A 57 8.67 25.33 -11.88
N PHE A 58 8.74 26.57 -11.39
CA PHE A 58 10.00 27.25 -11.06
C PHE A 58 10.13 27.47 -9.56
N ILE A 59 11.28 27.10 -9.00
CA ILE A 59 11.61 27.37 -7.59
C ILE A 59 12.78 28.34 -7.55
N VAL A 60 12.67 29.41 -6.75
CA VAL A 60 13.76 30.35 -6.49
C VAL A 60 14.07 30.30 -5.01
N ASP A 61 15.30 29.90 -4.66
CA ASP A 61 15.77 29.75 -3.27
C ASP A 61 14.82 28.92 -2.37
N GLY A 62 14.32 27.80 -2.90
CA GLY A 62 13.39 26.91 -2.19
C GLY A 62 11.93 27.37 -2.15
N ILE A 63 11.59 28.51 -2.76
CA ILE A 63 10.23 29.04 -2.82
C ILE A 63 9.67 28.91 -4.24
N LEU A 64 8.47 28.36 -4.37
CA LEU A 64 7.78 28.23 -5.66
C LEU A 64 7.39 29.61 -6.21
N LEU A 65 7.86 29.93 -7.41
CA LEU A 65 7.55 31.16 -8.13
C LEU A 65 6.13 31.09 -8.72
N ARG A 66 5.22 31.92 -8.19
CA ARG A 66 3.82 31.99 -8.64
C ARG A 66 3.43 33.32 -9.30
N VAL A 67 4.24 34.34 -9.07
CA VAL A 67 4.07 35.71 -9.56
C VAL A 67 5.27 36.07 -10.42
N PRO A 68 5.21 37.15 -11.22
CA PRO A 68 6.36 37.60 -11.98
C PRO A 68 7.55 37.94 -11.09
N LEU A 69 8.76 37.81 -11.64
CA LEU A 69 10.01 37.87 -10.88
C LEU A 69 10.19 39.19 -10.09
N ASN A 70 9.72 40.32 -10.62
CA ASN A 70 9.76 41.62 -9.91
C ASN A 70 8.95 41.63 -8.60
N GLU A 71 7.74 41.07 -8.61
CA GLU A 71 6.86 40.99 -7.46
C GLU A 71 7.43 40.00 -6.44
N PHE A 72 7.87 38.84 -6.91
CA PHE A 72 8.54 37.84 -6.09
C PHE A 72 9.79 38.40 -5.37
N MET A 73 10.65 39.12 -6.10
CA MET A 73 11.84 39.74 -5.52
C MET A 73 11.49 40.81 -4.48
N THR A 74 10.44 41.59 -4.73
CA THR A 74 9.98 42.63 -3.79
C THR A 74 9.40 42.02 -2.52
N GLU A 75 8.63 40.92 -2.63
CA GLU A 75 8.04 40.22 -1.48
C GLU A 75 9.09 39.53 -0.60
N HIS A 76 10.13 38.98 -1.23
CA HIS A 76 11.18 38.21 -0.54
C HIS A 76 12.47 39.01 -0.28
N ASN A 77 12.46 40.33 -0.51
CA ASN A 77 13.59 41.25 -0.28
C ASN A 77 14.89 40.88 -1.05
N PHE A 78 14.77 40.37 -2.27
CA PHE A 78 15.93 40.15 -3.15
C PHE A 78 16.40 41.45 -3.80
N SER A 79 17.71 41.63 -3.95
CA SER A 79 18.30 42.75 -4.68
C SER A 79 18.38 42.45 -6.18
N ASN A 80 18.34 43.48 -7.02
CA ASN A 80 18.60 43.35 -8.46
C ASN A 80 20.07 42.98 -8.76
N GLU A 81 20.97 43.16 -7.78
CA GLU A 81 22.38 42.78 -7.89
C GLU A 81 22.63 41.30 -7.59
N ASP A 82 21.65 40.60 -7.00
CA ASP A 82 21.79 39.20 -6.63
C ASP A 82 21.68 38.27 -7.84
N VAL A 83 22.41 37.16 -7.81
CA VAL A 83 22.29 36.08 -8.80
C VAL A 83 21.25 35.08 -8.31
N LEU A 84 20.08 35.07 -8.94
CA LEU A 84 19.01 34.14 -8.60
C LEU A 84 19.30 32.74 -9.16
N THR A 85 19.19 31.73 -8.32
CA THR A 85 19.21 30.34 -8.78
C THR A 85 17.76 29.89 -8.96
N ILE A 86 17.38 29.58 -10.20
CA ILE A 86 16.03 29.17 -10.57
C ILE A 86 16.07 27.67 -10.88
N GLU A 87 15.43 26.87 -10.04
CA GLU A 87 15.27 25.44 -10.26
C GLU A 87 14.05 25.18 -11.16
N CYS A 88 14.28 24.48 -12.27
CA CYS A 88 13.25 24.07 -13.22
C CYS A 88 12.82 22.64 -12.93
N ILE A 89 11.56 22.49 -12.49
CA ILE A 89 10.95 21.19 -12.20
C ILE A 89 9.92 20.89 -13.28
N LEU A 90 9.98 19.69 -13.86
CA LEU A 90 8.96 19.26 -14.81
C LEU A 90 7.60 19.21 -14.11
N LYS A 91 6.64 19.92 -14.69
CA LYS A 91 5.26 19.86 -14.26
C LYS A 91 4.68 18.54 -14.73
N GLU A 92 4.69 17.55 -13.85
CA GLU A 92 3.95 16.30 -14.10
C GLU A 92 2.45 16.59 -14.01
N GLU A 93 1.70 16.06 -14.98
CA GLU A 93 0.25 16.13 -14.91
C GLU A 93 -0.24 15.38 -13.67
N ALA A 94 -1.25 15.94 -12.99
CA ALA A 94 -1.82 15.30 -11.82
C ALA A 94 -2.23 13.85 -12.15
N PRO A 95 -1.89 12.88 -11.30
CA PRO A 95 -2.15 11.47 -11.59
C PRO A 95 -3.65 11.25 -11.77
N VAL A 96 -4.05 10.82 -12.97
CA VAL A 96 -5.44 10.49 -13.29
C VAL A 96 -5.71 9.00 -12.99
N PRO A 97 -6.90 8.65 -12.48
CA PRO A 97 -7.23 7.26 -12.19
C PRO A 97 -7.27 6.43 -13.49
N HIS A 98 -6.45 5.38 -13.56
CA HIS A 98 -6.36 4.51 -14.73
C HIS A 98 -7.61 3.61 -14.94
N CYS A 99 -8.30 3.27 -13.85
CA CYS A 99 -9.53 2.49 -13.87
C CYS A 99 -10.30 2.59 -12.55
N THR A 100 -11.61 2.30 -12.61
CA THR A 100 -12.51 2.26 -11.45
C THR A 100 -13.24 0.93 -11.43
N PHE A 101 -13.30 0.28 -10.26
CA PHE A 101 -14.07 -0.94 -10.02
C PHE A 101 -15.29 -0.60 -9.14
N THR A 102 -16.45 -1.15 -9.46
CA THR A 102 -17.69 -0.89 -8.72
C THR A 102 -18.00 -2.00 -7.72
N HIS A 103 -18.35 -1.62 -6.51
CA HIS A 103 -18.86 -2.51 -5.46
C HIS A 103 -20.33 -2.22 -5.15
N GLU A 104 -21.01 -3.23 -4.60
CA GLU A 104 -22.42 -3.13 -4.18
C GLU A 104 -22.56 -2.39 -2.83
N ASP A 105 -21.49 -2.35 -2.03
CA ASP A 105 -21.43 -1.69 -0.72
C ASP A 105 -20.02 -1.10 -0.48
N TRP A 106 -19.79 -0.54 0.71
CA TRP A 106 -18.52 0.06 1.12
C TRP A 106 -17.38 -0.96 1.09
N VAL A 107 -16.24 -0.53 0.59
CA VAL A 107 -14.99 -1.31 0.59
C VAL A 107 -14.25 -1.02 1.89
N ALA A 108 -13.98 -2.06 2.67
CA ALA A 108 -13.29 -1.95 3.95
C ALA A 108 -11.77 -1.95 3.78
N ASP A 109 -11.26 -2.82 2.91
CA ASP A 109 -9.83 -3.03 2.71
C ASP A 109 -9.54 -3.53 1.29
N LEU A 110 -8.32 -3.28 0.83
CA LEU A 110 -7.86 -3.52 -0.53
C LEU A 110 -6.41 -4.00 -0.50
N THR A 111 -6.09 -5.02 -1.30
CA THR A 111 -4.71 -5.43 -1.51
C THR A 111 -4.42 -5.64 -2.99
N LEU A 112 -3.23 -5.25 -3.42
CA LEU A 112 -2.82 -5.22 -4.81
C LEU A 112 -1.64 -6.15 -5.02
N THR A 113 -1.70 -6.92 -6.10
CA THR A 113 -0.58 -7.65 -6.68
C THR A 113 -0.28 -7.10 -8.06
N SER A 114 0.79 -7.56 -8.71
CA SER A 114 1.11 -7.15 -10.09
C SER A 114 0.02 -7.45 -11.12
N LYS A 115 -0.88 -8.41 -10.85
CA LYS A 115 -1.93 -8.85 -11.80
C LYS A 115 -3.35 -8.65 -11.28
N PHE A 116 -3.54 -8.73 -9.97
CA PHE A 116 -4.85 -8.81 -9.33
C PHE A 116 -5.00 -7.77 -8.23
N LEU A 117 -6.22 -7.25 -8.10
CA LEU A 117 -6.68 -6.48 -6.95
C LEU A 117 -7.67 -7.36 -6.16
N ILE A 118 -7.49 -7.46 -4.86
CA ILE A 118 -8.47 -8.09 -3.96
C ILE A 118 -9.08 -7.00 -3.10
N SER A 119 -10.40 -7.09 -2.90
CA SER A 119 -11.19 -6.10 -2.19
C SER A 119 -12.12 -6.78 -1.21
N ALA A 120 -12.15 -6.29 0.03
CA ALA A 120 -13.06 -6.70 1.08
C ALA A 120 -14.19 -5.69 1.18
N SER A 121 -15.42 -6.19 1.24
CA SER A 121 -16.61 -5.36 1.22
C SER A 121 -17.48 -5.59 2.47
N TYR A 122 -18.23 -4.57 2.83
CA TYR A 122 -19.24 -4.62 3.88
C TYR A 122 -20.43 -5.51 3.51
N ASP A 123 -20.61 -5.83 2.22
CA ASP A 123 -21.58 -6.80 1.71
C ASP A 123 -21.28 -8.27 2.10
N SER A 124 -20.29 -8.50 2.97
CA SER A 124 -19.81 -9.81 3.43
C SER A 124 -19.11 -10.64 2.36
N THR A 125 -18.72 -10.02 1.24
CA THR A 125 -18.03 -10.69 0.14
C THR A 125 -16.65 -10.10 -0.12
N VAL A 126 -15.81 -10.95 -0.73
CA VAL A 126 -14.47 -10.56 -1.18
C VAL A 126 -14.44 -10.71 -2.69
N HIS A 127 -13.91 -9.71 -3.38
CA HIS A 127 -13.82 -9.74 -4.83
C HIS A 127 -12.38 -9.75 -5.30
N VAL A 128 -12.10 -10.59 -6.30
CA VAL A 128 -10.82 -10.64 -7.02
C VAL A 128 -11.03 -10.02 -8.40
N TRP A 129 -10.23 -9.01 -8.71
CA TRP A 129 -10.29 -8.24 -9.94
C TRP A 129 -9.02 -8.45 -10.77
N SER A 130 -9.17 -8.54 -12.08
CA SER A 130 -8.04 -8.50 -13.03
C SER A 130 -7.70 -7.06 -13.37
N LEU A 131 -6.45 -6.65 -13.13
CA LEU A 131 -5.97 -5.33 -13.56
C LEU A 131 -5.85 -5.24 -15.08
N LYS A 132 -5.41 -6.34 -15.73
CA LYS A 132 -5.28 -6.42 -17.19
C LYS A 132 -6.61 -6.32 -17.92
N ASN A 133 -7.60 -7.10 -17.46
CA ASN A 133 -8.91 -7.19 -18.13
C ASN A 133 -9.93 -6.19 -17.57
N LYS A 134 -9.59 -5.43 -16.53
CA LYS A 134 -10.45 -4.47 -15.81
C LYS A 134 -11.82 -5.06 -15.45
N LYS A 135 -11.85 -6.32 -15.02
CA LYS A 135 -13.06 -7.08 -14.73
C LYS A 135 -12.93 -7.93 -13.47
N ARG A 136 -14.08 -8.20 -12.86
CA ARG A 136 -14.23 -9.12 -11.72
C ARG A 136 -14.02 -10.56 -12.18
N LEU A 137 -13.06 -11.24 -11.57
CA LEU A 137 -12.76 -12.65 -11.84
C LEU A 137 -13.53 -13.58 -10.89
N SER A 138 -13.64 -13.20 -9.63
CA SER A 138 -14.30 -14.02 -8.61
C SER A 138 -15.04 -13.15 -7.59
N LYS A 139 -16.23 -13.62 -7.17
CA LYS A 139 -16.99 -13.13 -6.01
C LYS A 139 -16.97 -14.25 -4.98
N ILE A 140 -16.31 -14.00 -3.86
CA ILE A 140 -16.07 -14.97 -2.81
C ILE A 140 -17.08 -14.72 -1.70
N THR A 141 -17.92 -15.72 -1.46
CA THR A 141 -18.89 -15.74 -0.38
C THR A 141 -18.46 -16.79 0.63
N GLY A 142 -18.59 -16.49 1.92
CA GLY A 142 -18.19 -17.41 2.99
C GLY A 142 -18.30 -16.78 4.37
N HIS A 143 -17.95 -15.51 4.48
CA HIS A 143 -18.19 -14.75 5.69
C HIS A 143 -19.69 -14.46 5.88
N SER A 144 -20.13 -14.51 7.14
CA SER A 144 -21.52 -14.18 7.50
C SER A 144 -21.69 -12.74 7.94
N GLY A 145 -20.63 -11.94 7.88
CA GLY A 145 -20.63 -10.52 8.20
C GLY A 145 -19.59 -9.75 7.39
N ALA A 146 -19.62 -8.42 7.54
CA ALA A 146 -18.73 -7.51 6.82
C ALA A 146 -17.26 -7.96 6.91
N VAL A 147 -16.60 -8.05 5.75
CA VAL A 147 -15.17 -8.37 5.69
C VAL A 147 -14.42 -7.08 5.90
N LYS A 148 -13.55 -7.05 6.92
CA LYS A 148 -12.91 -5.82 7.42
C LYS A 148 -11.48 -5.65 6.97
N CYS A 149 -10.77 -6.76 6.79
CA CYS A 149 -9.34 -6.74 6.53
C CYS A 149 -8.90 -7.91 5.65
N ILE A 150 -7.85 -7.69 4.87
CA ILE A 150 -7.22 -8.68 3.99
C ILE A 150 -5.71 -8.64 4.19
N ALA A 151 -5.07 -9.81 4.24
CA ALA A 151 -3.63 -9.93 4.14
C ALA A 151 -3.26 -10.88 3.00
N LEU A 152 -2.32 -10.48 2.15
CA LEU A 152 -1.74 -11.40 1.16
C LEU A 152 -0.78 -12.35 1.87
N LEU A 153 -0.79 -13.61 1.48
CA LEU A 153 0.31 -14.50 1.82
C LEU A 153 1.31 -14.47 0.66
N PRO A 154 2.62 -14.39 0.94
CA PRO A 154 3.63 -14.40 -0.11
C PRO A 154 3.47 -15.65 -0.99
N LYS A 155 3.72 -15.45 -2.28
CA LYS A 155 3.42 -16.43 -3.34
C LYS A 155 4.09 -17.77 -3.05
N THR A 156 3.29 -18.82 -3.01
CA THR A 156 3.78 -20.21 -3.05
C THR A 156 3.98 -20.71 -4.47
N ASP A 157 3.20 -20.21 -5.45
CA ASP A 157 3.25 -20.59 -6.87
C ASP A 157 2.88 -19.41 -7.78
N ASP A 158 3.32 -19.41 -9.04
CA ASP A 158 3.10 -18.27 -9.94
C ASP A 158 1.64 -18.12 -10.43
N SER A 159 0.86 -19.21 -10.39
CA SER A 159 -0.55 -19.24 -10.81
C SER A 159 -1.57 -19.26 -9.66
N THR A 160 -1.12 -19.28 -8.41
CA THR A 160 -2.01 -19.37 -7.24
C THR A 160 -1.71 -18.27 -6.25
N LEU A 161 -2.76 -17.55 -5.86
CA LEU A 161 -2.70 -16.47 -4.90
C LEU A 161 -3.35 -16.92 -3.60
N ASN A 162 -2.58 -16.97 -2.52
CA ASN A 162 -3.11 -17.23 -1.18
C ASN A 162 -3.29 -15.90 -0.45
N PHE A 163 -4.39 -15.75 0.26
CA PHE A 163 -4.67 -14.57 1.06
C PHE A 163 -5.61 -14.92 2.22
N VAL A 164 -5.63 -14.06 3.23
CA VAL A 164 -6.41 -14.24 4.45
C VAL A 164 -7.36 -13.06 4.60
N THR A 165 -8.58 -13.35 5.04
CA THR A 165 -9.64 -12.37 5.27
C THR A 165 -10.11 -12.43 6.70
N GLY A 166 -10.34 -11.26 7.32
CA GLY A 166 -10.91 -11.14 8.66
C GLY A 166 -12.25 -10.44 8.60
N SER A 167 -13.21 -10.90 9.41
CA SER A 167 -14.59 -10.41 9.36
C SER A 167 -15.15 -10.07 10.74
N GLN A 168 -16.24 -9.29 10.71
CA GLN A 168 -17.12 -9.04 11.84
C GLN A 168 -17.76 -10.31 12.40
N ASP A 169 -17.81 -11.40 11.63
CA ASP A 169 -18.27 -12.71 12.10
C ASP A 169 -17.29 -13.42 13.05
N GLN A 170 -16.21 -12.73 13.47
CA GLN A 170 -15.19 -13.20 14.41
C GLN A 170 -14.29 -14.32 13.83
N SER A 171 -14.45 -14.62 12.54
CA SER A 171 -13.64 -15.61 11.85
C SER A 171 -12.57 -14.98 10.99
N ILE A 172 -11.53 -15.78 10.77
CA ILE A 172 -10.46 -15.51 9.83
C ILE A 172 -10.51 -16.65 8.81
N MET A 173 -10.52 -16.35 7.52
CA MET A 173 -10.56 -17.37 6.47
C MET A 173 -9.37 -17.25 5.55
N MET A 174 -8.72 -18.37 5.25
CA MET A 174 -7.63 -18.45 4.29
C MET A 174 -8.16 -18.97 2.95
N TRP A 175 -7.88 -18.22 1.90
CA TRP A 175 -8.33 -18.47 0.55
C TRP A 175 -7.16 -18.77 -0.37
N SER A 176 -7.43 -19.59 -1.37
CA SER A 176 -6.52 -19.89 -2.47
C SER A 176 -7.26 -19.63 -3.77
N PHE A 177 -6.77 -18.67 -4.54
CA PHE A 177 -7.30 -18.30 -5.85
C PHE A 177 -6.40 -18.84 -6.96
N ASP A 178 -6.96 -19.63 -7.87
CA ASP A 178 -6.28 -20.15 -9.04
C ASP A 178 -6.56 -19.27 -10.27
N GLU A 179 -5.50 -18.63 -10.79
CA GLU A 179 -5.55 -17.74 -11.96
C GLU A 179 -6.07 -18.45 -13.22
N LYS A 180 -5.77 -19.75 -13.40
CA LYS A 180 -6.14 -20.48 -14.63
C LYS A 180 -7.63 -20.79 -14.67
N THR A 181 -8.21 -21.12 -13.53
CA THR A 181 -9.61 -21.52 -13.42
C THR A 181 -10.53 -20.40 -12.95
N ASN A 182 -9.97 -19.27 -12.48
CA ASN A 182 -10.67 -18.20 -11.78
C ASN A 182 -11.50 -18.68 -10.59
N LYS A 183 -11.10 -19.81 -9.99
CA LYS A 183 -11.77 -20.40 -8.84
C LYS A 183 -11.04 -20.04 -7.56
N THR A 184 -11.83 -19.75 -6.54
CA THR A 184 -11.33 -19.54 -5.18
C THR A 184 -11.83 -20.68 -4.31
N ILE A 185 -10.95 -21.25 -3.50
CA ILE A 185 -11.28 -22.24 -2.49
C ILE A 185 -10.93 -21.70 -1.10
N CYS A 186 -11.80 -21.95 -0.11
CA CYS A 186 -11.46 -21.75 1.29
C CYS A 186 -10.63 -22.95 1.75
N LYS A 187 -9.39 -22.72 2.19
CA LYS A 187 -8.51 -23.77 2.71
C LYS A 187 -8.71 -23.98 4.20
N VAL A 188 -8.82 -22.89 4.96
CA VAL A 188 -8.85 -22.94 6.43
C VAL A 188 -9.80 -21.88 6.96
N VAL A 189 -10.56 -22.23 8.00
CA VAL A 189 -11.37 -21.29 8.79
C VAL A 189 -10.82 -21.27 10.20
N GLY A 190 -10.25 -20.13 10.59
CA GLY A 190 -9.77 -19.83 11.94
C GLY A 190 -10.87 -19.21 12.80
N ARG A 191 -11.05 -19.77 13.99
CA ARG A 191 -11.92 -19.21 15.05
C ARG A 191 -11.09 -19.07 16.31
N GLY A 192 -11.27 -17.95 17.02
CA GLY A 192 -10.53 -17.73 18.26
C GLY A 192 -10.64 -16.33 18.82
N HIS A 193 -10.99 -15.34 17.99
CA HIS A 193 -11.41 -14.02 18.47
C HIS A 193 -12.86 -14.08 18.99
N MET A 194 -13.16 -13.22 19.97
CA MET A 194 -14.50 -13.11 20.57
C MET A 194 -15.30 -11.93 20.03
N ARG A 195 -14.70 -11.13 19.14
CA ARG A 195 -15.29 -9.95 18.50
C ARG A 195 -14.75 -9.78 17.08
N SER A 196 -15.24 -8.76 16.38
CA SER A 196 -14.84 -8.42 15.01
C SER A 196 -13.32 -8.37 14.85
N VAL A 197 -12.81 -8.95 13.77
CA VAL A 197 -11.40 -8.89 13.39
C VAL A 197 -11.23 -7.69 12.48
N GLU A 198 -10.43 -6.71 12.90
CA GLU A 198 -10.33 -5.40 12.23
C GLU A 198 -9.04 -5.24 11.43
N CYS A 199 -7.98 -5.99 11.75
CA CYS A 199 -6.73 -5.93 11.01
C CYS A 199 -6.02 -7.29 10.94
N LEU A 200 -5.28 -7.48 9.86
CA LEU A 200 -4.47 -8.64 9.58
C LEU A 200 -3.11 -8.21 8.99
N CYS A 201 -2.06 -8.94 9.31
CA CYS A 201 -0.79 -8.84 8.59
C CYS A 201 -0.09 -10.20 8.56
N SER A 202 0.62 -10.48 7.48
CA SER A 202 1.51 -11.64 7.35
C SER A 202 2.96 -11.20 7.51
N ASN A 203 3.82 -12.14 7.88
CA ASN A 203 5.27 -11.95 7.78
C ASN A 203 5.79 -12.19 6.34
N GLU A 204 7.06 -11.86 6.11
CA GLU A 204 7.70 -11.89 4.78
C GLU A 204 7.74 -13.28 4.15
N ASP A 205 7.94 -14.33 4.95
CA ASP A 205 7.95 -15.72 4.50
C ASP A 205 6.55 -16.34 4.45
N GLY A 206 5.55 -15.65 5.00
CA GLY A 206 4.16 -16.07 5.02
C GLY A 206 3.83 -17.15 6.03
N SER A 207 4.78 -17.65 6.82
CA SER A 207 4.60 -18.71 7.84
C SER A 207 3.77 -18.26 9.04
N LYS A 208 3.67 -16.94 9.29
CA LYS A 208 2.93 -16.37 10.41
C LYS A 208 2.00 -15.25 9.96
N LEU A 209 0.86 -15.23 10.60
CA LEU A 209 -0.17 -14.21 10.48
C LEU A 209 -0.43 -13.61 11.86
N ALA A 210 -0.60 -12.30 11.95
CA ALA A 210 -1.11 -11.64 13.13
C ALA A 210 -2.51 -11.07 12.84
N SER A 211 -3.40 -11.12 13.83
CA SER A 211 -4.73 -10.52 13.76
C SER A 211 -5.02 -9.67 14.97
N GLY A 212 -5.65 -8.52 14.75
CA GLY A 212 -6.16 -7.63 15.78
C GLY A 212 -7.69 -7.60 15.78
N SER A 213 -8.29 -7.60 16.96
CA SER A 213 -9.74 -7.63 17.12
C SER A 213 -10.23 -6.67 18.20
N PHE A 214 -11.51 -6.31 18.12
CA PHE A 214 -12.21 -5.59 19.19
C PHE A 214 -12.36 -6.36 20.50
N ASP A 215 -11.87 -7.61 20.58
CA ASP A 215 -11.73 -8.33 21.85
C ASP A 215 -10.51 -7.86 22.67
N SER A 216 -9.78 -6.85 22.17
CA SER A 216 -8.58 -6.27 22.78
C SER A 216 -7.36 -7.19 22.76
N TYR A 217 -7.39 -8.28 21.99
CA TYR A 217 -6.25 -9.18 21.82
C TYR A 217 -5.67 -9.11 20.41
N ILE A 218 -4.35 -9.31 20.37
CA ILE A 218 -3.63 -9.69 19.16
C ILE A 218 -3.39 -11.20 19.23
N LYS A 219 -3.66 -11.91 18.13
CA LYS A 219 -3.39 -13.35 18.01
C LYS A 219 -2.44 -13.60 16.86
N ILE A 220 -1.52 -14.55 17.07
CA ILE A 220 -0.57 -15.01 16.06
C ILE A 220 -0.98 -16.42 15.63
N TRP A 221 -0.93 -16.67 14.33
CA TRP A 221 -1.37 -17.90 13.67
C TRP A 221 -0.23 -18.41 12.77
N ASN A 222 0.14 -19.68 12.87
CA ASN A 222 1.08 -20.35 11.95
C ASN A 222 0.39 -20.83 10.66
N THR A 223 0.60 -20.18 9.53
CA THR A 223 -0.10 -20.51 8.28
C THR A 223 0.19 -21.90 7.69
N ASP A 224 1.21 -22.59 8.19
CA ASP A 224 1.56 -23.96 7.79
C ASP A 224 0.70 -25.01 8.53
N PRO A 225 -0.09 -25.82 7.79
CA PRO A 225 -0.97 -26.82 8.40
C PRO A 225 -0.24 -27.97 9.11
N GLU A 226 1.04 -28.20 8.82
CA GLU A 226 1.83 -29.25 9.49
C GLU A 226 2.32 -28.82 10.88
N SER A 227 2.62 -27.53 11.06
CA SER A 227 3.10 -26.98 12.34
C SER A 227 2.07 -27.08 13.47
N SER A 228 0.78 -27.02 13.15
CA SER A 228 -0.29 -27.20 14.14
C SER A 228 -0.40 -28.64 14.67
N ASN A 229 0.07 -29.63 13.92
CA ASN A 229 -0.05 -31.04 14.34
C ASN A 229 0.98 -31.42 15.42
N GLU A 230 2.21 -30.90 15.33
CA GLU A 230 3.24 -31.13 16.36
C GLU A 230 2.84 -30.53 17.71
N ASP A 231 2.22 -29.36 17.70
CA ASP A 231 1.71 -28.72 18.92
C ASP A 231 0.50 -29.47 19.50
N CYS A 232 -0.40 -29.99 18.66
CA CYS A 232 -1.51 -30.84 19.09
C CYS A 232 -1.04 -32.18 19.67
N GLU A 233 -0.05 -32.84 19.06
CA GLU A 233 0.56 -34.06 19.62
C GLU A 233 1.24 -33.79 20.97
N ASN A 234 1.92 -32.64 21.11
CA ASN A 234 2.51 -32.22 22.37
C ASN A 234 1.46 -31.93 23.45
N ILE A 235 0.32 -31.33 23.10
CA ILE A 235 -0.82 -31.13 24.00
C ILE A 235 -1.48 -32.47 24.36
N GLU A 236 -1.67 -33.39 23.42
CA GLU A 236 -2.19 -34.73 23.71
C GLU A 236 -1.25 -35.54 24.59
N ASN A 237 0.06 -35.46 24.37
CA ASN A 237 1.06 -36.13 25.19
C ASN A 237 1.17 -35.51 26.59
N ALA A 238 1.04 -34.19 26.71
CA ALA A 238 0.93 -33.50 28.00
C ALA A 238 -0.38 -33.88 28.73
N ASN A 239 -1.50 -33.96 28.02
CA ASN A 239 -2.79 -34.39 28.56
C ASN A 239 -2.82 -35.89 28.90
N LYS A 240 -2.10 -36.76 28.18
CA LYS A 240 -1.87 -38.16 28.55
C LYS A 240 -1.04 -38.24 29.83
N LYS A 241 0.05 -37.49 29.95
CA LYS A 241 0.83 -37.38 31.21
C LYS A 241 -0.01 -36.87 32.38
N LEU A 242 -0.90 -35.91 32.16
CA LEU A 242 -1.81 -35.39 33.18
C LEU A 242 -2.94 -36.38 33.52
N LYS A 243 -3.43 -37.17 32.56
CA LYS A 243 -4.42 -38.23 32.79
C LYS A 243 -3.85 -39.45 33.53
N VAL A 244 -2.57 -39.78 33.33
CA VAL A 244 -1.88 -40.81 34.12
C VAL A 244 -1.81 -40.42 35.60
N ASN A 245 -1.93 -39.12 35.94
CA ASN A 245 -1.93 -38.63 37.32
C ASN A 245 -3.32 -38.39 37.93
N ASN A 246 -4.41 -38.55 37.17
CA ASN A 246 -5.77 -38.34 37.66
C ASN A 246 -6.72 -39.37 37.05
N GLU A 247 -6.66 -40.59 37.59
CA GLU A 247 -7.82 -41.47 37.58
C GLU A 247 -8.84 -40.89 38.55
N GLU A 248 -9.79 -40.14 38.00
CA GLU A 248 -11.21 -40.07 38.39
C GLU A 248 -11.80 -38.71 37.96
N GLN A 249 -12.65 -38.75 36.92
CA GLN A 249 -13.97 -38.10 36.84
C GLN A 249 -14.37 -37.71 35.41
N THR A 250 -15.20 -38.61 34.88
CA THR A 250 -16.45 -38.37 34.12
C THR A 250 -16.44 -37.61 32.80
N ALA A 251 -16.90 -38.34 31.78
CA ALA A 251 -17.02 -37.98 30.39
C ALA A 251 -18.40 -37.40 30.06
N VAL A 252 -18.49 -36.10 29.78
CA VAL A 252 -19.53 -35.50 28.92
C VAL A 252 -19.00 -34.20 28.28
N THR A 253 -17.98 -34.26 27.41
CA THR A 253 -17.58 -33.08 26.58
C THR A 253 -16.67 -33.43 25.38
N LYS A 254 -16.69 -34.68 24.90
CA LYS A 254 -15.72 -35.15 23.89
C LYS A 254 -16.12 -34.90 22.43
N ALA A 255 -17.35 -34.47 22.16
CA ALA A 255 -17.82 -34.26 20.77
C ALA A 255 -17.77 -32.79 20.30
N GLN A 256 -17.66 -31.80 21.20
CA GLN A 256 -17.57 -30.38 20.83
C GLN A 256 -16.13 -29.86 20.73
N LYS A 257 -15.17 -30.51 21.38
CA LYS A 257 -13.75 -30.10 21.37
C LYS A 257 -12.98 -30.44 20.09
N LEU A 258 -13.47 -31.38 19.28
CA LEU A 258 -12.70 -31.88 18.13
C LEU A 258 -12.67 -30.91 16.94
N ASN A 259 -13.45 -29.83 16.98
CA ASN A 259 -13.48 -28.81 15.92
C ASN A 259 -12.91 -27.45 16.37
N GLU A 260 -12.39 -27.37 17.61
CA GLU A 260 -11.87 -26.15 18.24
C GLU A 260 -10.34 -26.05 18.21
N GLU A 261 -9.63 -27.09 17.75
CA GLU A 261 -8.20 -27.25 18.02
C GLU A 261 -7.24 -26.72 16.94
N THR A 262 -7.73 -26.14 15.84
CA THR A 262 -6.84 -25.79 14.73
C THR A 262 -5.96 -24.55 14.95
N TRP A 263 -6.12 -23.78 16.04
CA TRP A 263 -5.40 -22.50 16.20
C TRP A 263 -5.15 -21.97 17.62
N ARG A 264 -5.09 -22.80 18.66
CA ARG A 264 -4.48 -22.31 19.91
C ARG A 264 -2.96 -22.38 19.73
N LEU A 265 -2.22 -21.30 19.96
CA LEU A 265 -1.56 -21.12 21.26
C LEU A 265 -0.99 -19.70 21.49
N LYS A 266 -1.03 -19.36 22.79
CA LYS A 266 -0.22 -18.44 23.62
C LYS A 266 0.20 -17.05 23.09
N LEU A 267 -0.27 -16.04 23.84
CA LEU A 267 0.21 -14.66 23.86
C LEU A 267 1.74 -14.59 23.92
N LEU A 268 2.34 -13.99 22.91
CA LEU A 268 3.59 -13.25 23.01
C LEU A 268 3.35 -11.86 22.42
N VAL A 269 3.31 -10.87 23.30
CA VAL A 269 3.24 -9.45 22.92
C VAL A 269 4.63 -9.07 22.42
N PHE A 270 4.76 -8.77 21.13
CA PHE A 270 5.93 -8.08 20.62
C PHE A 270 5.53 -6.89 19.75
N HIS A 271 6.36 -5.87 19.85
CA HIS A 271 6.22 -4.53 19.32
C HIS A 271 6.09 -4.57 17.79
N VAL A 272 5.04 -3.98 17.24
CA VAL A 272 4.86 -3.79 15.80
C VAL A 272 5.84 -2.71 15.35
N SER A 273 6.84 -3.09 14.55
CA SER A 273 7.66 -2.16 13.80
C SER A 273 7.02 -1.97 12.43
N PHE A 274 6.52 -0.76 12.17
CA PHE A 274 6.24 -0.29 10.82
C PHE A 274 7.54 -0.29 10.02
N VAL A 275 7.59 -1.00 8.89
CA VAL A 275 8.63 -0.77 7.88
C VAL A 275 7.97 -0.42 6.56
N LYS A 276 8.39 0.75 6.08
CA LYS A 276 8.09 1.38 4.80
C LYS A 276 8.49 0.47 3.65
N TYR A 277 7.62 0.33 2.64
CA TYR A 277 8.04 -0.04 1.29
C TYR A 277 8.28 1.24 0.49
N LEU A 278 9.55 1.60 0.35
CA LEU A 278 10.10 2.41 -0.74
C LEU A 278 11.50 1.84 -1.00
N ASP A 279 11.64 1.13 -2.12
CA ASP A 279 12.76 1.19 -3.07
C ASP A 279 12.30 0.51 -4.37
#